data_AF-A0A5N7DAJ1-F1
#
_entry.id   AF-A0A5N7DAJ1-F1
#
_cell.length_a   1.000
_cell.length_b   1.000
_cell.length_c   1.000
_cell.angle_alpha   90.00
_cell.angle_beta   90.00
_cell.angle_gamma   90.00
#
_symmetry.space_group_name_H-M   'P 1'
#
loop_
_entity.id
_entity.type
_entity.pdbx_description
1 polymer ?
#
loop_
_entity_poly.entity_id
_entity_poly.type
_entity_poly.pdbx_seq_one_letter_code
_entity_poly.pdbx_strand_id
1 'polypeptide(L)'
;MDEGQERLGFKPAPSPWNNIRSQVFYSVARANWSYGLPQASYGDLEASAPFSDPEASGKFEGGFCVCMIVRYLESPVGPYDELLWAPGVFQDPRHDKPVKRYRITRIYVSSLDSVYNGRKNWNIPKTLANFEFVPSDSHYPPYRQIKVSLPDSPDQPFVSLDLQPIPLISRPLFPISTSYIPMNLETVMPPIPESNDWRENGLVGSENNEWRSIKVQRYDNLQPWRVCLPKR
;
A
#
# COMPACT_ATOMS: atom_id res chain seq x y z
N MET A 1 -16.39 4.28 -37.75
CA MET A 1 -15.30 5.27 -37.65
C MET A 1 -15.21 5.59 -36.18
N ASP A 2 -14.25 4.98 -35.49
CA ASP A 2 -14.11 5.04 -34.04
C ASP A 2 -12.88 5.92 -33.77
N GLU A 3 -13.15 7.17 -33.43
CA GLU A 3 -12.14 8.21 -33.26
C GLU A 3 -11.48 8.08 -31.87
N GLY A 4 -10.22 7.67 -31.86
CA GLY A 4 -9.20 8.43 -31.14
C GLY A 4 -9.21 8.42 -29.60
N GLN A 5 -9.53 7.31 -28.94
CA GLN A 5 -9.09 7.14 -27.54
C GLN A 5 -7.58 6.82 -27.56
N GLU A 6 -6.74 7.82 -27.29
CA GLU A 6 -5.30 7.65 -27.05
C GLU A 6 -5.12 6.54 -26.01
N ARG A 7 -4.73 5.34 -26.48
CA ARG A 7 -4.44 4.22 -25.60
C ARG A 7 -3.28 4.65 -24.69
N LEU A 8 -3.53 4.70 -23.38
CA LEU A 8 -2.50 5.05 -22.40
C LEU A 8 -1.31 4.09 -22.54
N GLY A 9 -0.18 4.62 -23.02
CA GLY A 9 1.08 3.89 -23.04
C GLY A 9 1.73 3.98 -21.66
N PHE A 10 1.47 3.01 -20.78
CA PHE A 10 2.18 2.94 -19.49
C PHE A 10 3.68 2.87 -19.71
N LYS A 11 4.44 3.72 -19.01
CA LYS A 11 5.90 3.73 -19.13
C LYS A 11 6.49 2.64 -18.22
N PRO A 12 7.21 1.65 -18.76
CA PRO A 12 7.84 0.64 -17.94
C PRO A 12 8.91 1.26 -17.02
N ALA A 13 8.82 0.94 -15.74
CA ALA A 13 9.77 1.33 -14.70
C ALA A 13 10.16 0.07 -13.91
N PRO A 14 11.18 -0.69 -14.35
CA PRO A 14 11.53 -1.98 -13.77
C PRO A 14 12.05 -1.87 -12.33
N SER A 15 11.85 -2.93 -11.55
CA SER A 15 12.43 -3.11 -10.21
C SER A 15 13.95 -3.29 -10.26
N PRO A 16 14.73 -2.90 -9.22
CA PRO A 16 14.30 -2.20 -8.01
C PRO A 16 14.21 -0.67 -8.20
N TRP A 17 13.29 -0.05 -7.48
CA TRP A 17 13.21 1.41 -7.40
C TRP A 17 14.09 1.94 -6.27
N ASN A 18 15.14 2.68 -6.63
CA ASN A 18 16.12 3.23 -5.70
C ASN A 18 15.99 4.76 -5.61
N ASN A 19 16.60 5.37 -4.58
CA ASN A 19 16.67 6.83 -4.37
C ASN A 19 15.30 7.52 -4.30
N ILE A 20 14.32 6.85 -3.71
CA ILE A 20 12.97 7.38 -3.52
C ILE A 20 12.96 8.39 -2.38
N ARG A 21 12.33 9.55 -2.60
CA ARG A 21 12.08 10.55 -1.56
C ARG A 21 10.61 10.59 -1.21
N SER A 22 10.27 10.47 0.07
CA SER A 22 8.87 10.43 0.51
C SER A 22 8.60 11.05 1.87
N GLN A 23 7.34 11.42 2.12
CA GLN A 23 6.79 11.68 3.45
C GLN A 23 5.89 10.51 3.83
N VAL A 24 6.02 9.99 5.05
CA VAL A 24 5.29 8.80 5.50
C VAL A 24 4.51 9.09 6.76
N PHE A 25 3.23 8.80 6.74
CA PHE A 25 2.38 8.63 7.90
C PHE A 25 2.08 7.15 8.03
N TYR A 26 2.22 6.59 9.22
CA TYR A 26 1.95 5.17 9.41
C TYR A 26 1.34 4.89 10.77
N SER A 27 0.54 3.84 10.82
CA SER A 27 0.01 3.26 12.05
C SER A 27 0.30 1.78 12.06
N VAL A 28 0.59 1.26 13.24
CA VAL A 28 0.82 -0.15 13.48
C VAL A 28 -0.14 -0.60 14.57
N ALA A 29 -0.82 -1.71 14.34
CA ALA A 29 -1.63 -2.37 15.35
C ALA A 29 -1.37 -3.87 15.33
N ARG A 30 -1.93 -4.60 16.29
CA ARG A 30 -1.83 -6.06 16.35
C ARG A 30 -3.15 -6.68 15.93
N ALA A 31 -3.14 -7.40 14.82
CA ALA A 31 -4.27 -8.19 14.35
C ALA A 31 -4.29 -9.56 15.04
N ASN A 32 -5.50 -10.01 15.39
CA ASN A 32 -5.74 -11.34 15.92
C ASN A 32 -6.40 -12.20 14.83
N TRP A 33 -5.79 -13.35 14.54
CA TRP A 33 -6.25 -14.29 13.53
C TRP A 33 -7.68 -14.77 13.77
N SER A 34 -8.13 -14.85 15.03
CA SER A 34 -9.48 -15.32 15.37
C SER A 34 -10.59 -14.39 14.89
N TYR A 35 -10.28 -13.12 14.62
CA TYR A 35 -11.22 -12.16 14.05
C TYR A 35 -11.25 -12.20 12.51
N GLY A 36 -10.37 -12.99 11.89
CA GLY A 36 -10.21 -13.03 10.44
C GLY A 36 -9.65 -11.72 9.86
N LEU A 37 -9.72 -11.61 8.53
CA LEU A 37 -9.39 -10.37 7.84
C LEU A 37 -10.53 -9.36 7.97
N PRO A 38 -10.24 -8.08 8.26
CA PRO A 38 -11.25 -7.04 8.20
C PRO A 38 -11.95 -7.02 6.84
N GLN A 39 -13.24 -6.69 6.84
CA GLN A 39 -13.99 -6.44 5.61
C GLN A 39 -13.26 -5.40 4.75
N ALA A 40 -13.34 -5.54 3.42
CA ALA A 40 -12.64 -4.70 2.46
C ALA A 40 -11.10 -4.78 2.49
N SER A 41 -10.51 -5.82 3.11
CA SER A 41 -9.06 -6.07 3.03
C SER A 41 -8.56 -6.34 1.60
N TYR A 42 -9.43 -6.69 0.66
CA TYR A 42 -9.13 -6.89 -0.76
C TYR A 42 -10.01 -5.96 -1.63
N GLY A 43 -9.47 -5.48 -2.75
CA GLY A 43 -10.27 -4.85 -3.81
C GLY A 43 -11.17 -5.86 -4.51
N ASP A 44 -12.20 -5.40 -5.22
CA ASP A 44 -13.22 -6.27 -5.80
C ASP A 44 -12.63 -7.27 -6.81
N LEU A 45 -11.68 -6.80 -7.63
CA LEU A 45 -10.96 -7.65 -8.58
C LEU A 45 -10.19 -8.76 -7.86
N GLU A 46 -9.38 -8.41 -6.85
CA GLU A 46 -8.61 -9.39 -6.08
C GLU A 46 -9.47 -10.31 -5.22
N ALA A 47 -10.59 -9.82 -4.69
CA ALA A 47 -11.54 -10.58 -3.85
C ALA A 47 -12.28 -11.68 -4.64
N SER A 48 -12.40 -11.50 -5.96
CA SER A 48 -13.04 -12.46 -6.87
C SER A 48 -12.06 -13.46 -7.49
N ALA A 49 -10.78 -13.40 -7.13
CA ALA A 49 -9.71 -14.16 -7.73
C ALA A 49 -9.00 -15.07 -6.70
N PRO A 50 -8.18 -16.05 -7.15
CA PRO A 50 -7.39 -16.89 -6.24
C PRO A 50 -6.47 -16.10 -5.28
N PHE A 51 -6.20 -14.82 -5.56
CA PHE A 51 -5.42 -13.93 -4.69
C PHE A 51 -5.98 -13.85 -3.26
N SER A 52 -7.30 -13.86 -3.08
CA SER A 52 -7.95 -13.82 -1.77
C SER A 52 -8.36 -15.20 -1.21
N ASP A 53 -8.19 -16.27 -1.99
CA ASP A 53 -8.53 -17.63 -1.55
C ASP A 53 -7.49 -18.15 -0.54
N PRO A 54 -7.87 -18.49 0.70
CA PRO A 54 -6.94 -18.99 1.70
C PRO A 54 -6.27 -20.33 1.34
N GLU A 55 -6.90 -21.16 0.51
CA GLU A 55 -6.31 -22.44 0.08
C GLU A 55 -5.31 -22.22 -1.06
N ALA A 56 -5.59 -21.30 -2.00
CA ALA A 56 -4.69 -20.99 -3.10
C ALA A 56 -3.53 -20.05 -2.69
N SER A 57 -3.82 -19.05 -1.87
CA SER A 57 -2.92 -17.93 -1.56
C SER A 57 -2.51 -17.85 -0.08
N GLY A 58 -2.89 -18.85 0.71
CA GLY A 58 -2.48 -19.00 2.10
C GLY A 58 -3.43 -18.35 3.11
N LYS A 59 -3.51 -18.96 4.29
CA LYS A 59 -4.41 -18.55 5.39
C LYS A 59 -3.84 -17.37 6.17
N PHE A 60 -4.72 -16.44 6.53
CA PHE A 60 -4.37 -15.32 7.41
C PHE A 60 -4.07 -15.80 8.84
N GLU A 61 -3.01 -15.25 9.44
CA GLU A 61 -2.45 -15.70 10.73
C GLU A 61 -2.30 -14.56 11.75
N GLY A 62 -2.87 -13.37 11.47
CA GLY A 62 -2.76 -12.21 12.36
C GLY A 62 -1.37 -11.57 12.31
N GLY A 63 -0.90 -11.08 13.45
CA GLY A 63 0.41 -10.43 13.58
C GLY A 63 0.32 -8.91 13.62
N PHE A 64 1.39 -8.20 13.26
CA PHE A 64 1.32 -6.74 13.19
C PHE A 64 0.68 -6.31 11.87
N CYS A 65 -0.38 -5.52 11.93
CA CYS A 65 -0.92 -4.88 10.74
C CYS A 65 -0.33 -3.47 10.60
N VAL A 66 -0.12 -3.05 9.36
CA VAL A 66 0.44 -1.75 9.01
C VAL A 66 -0.51 -1.06 8.04
N CYS A 67 -0.87 0.17 8.38
CA CYS A 67 -1.50 1.12 7.47
C CYS A 67 -0.53 2.28 7.24
N MET A 68 -0.26 2.62 5.99
CA MET A 68 0.64 3.71 5.62
C MET A 68 -0.04 4.65 4.64
N ILE A 69 0.16 5.95 4.84
CA ILE A 69 -0.05 6.97 3.81
C ILE A 69 1.32 7.53 3.45
N VAL A 70 1.67 7.47 2.17
CA VAL A 70 2.97 7.90 1.67
C VAL A 70 2.77 8.95 0.59
N ARG A 71 3.51 10.06 0.70
CA ARG A 71 3.68 11.01 -0.40
C ARG A 71 5.03 10.78 -1.03
N TYR A 72 5.08 10.14 -2.18
CA TYR A 72 6.30 10.01 -2.96
C TYR A 72 6.55 11.32 -3.70
N LEU A 73 7.58 12.05 -3.26
CA LEU A 73 7.99 13.31 -3.86
C LEU A 73 8.85 13.05 -5.11
N GLU A 74 9.60 11.94 -5.10
CA GLU A 74 10.41 11.48 -6.23
C GLU A 74 10.35 9.95 -6.31
N SER A 75 10.07 9.43 -7.51
CA SER A 75 10.12 8.00 -7.83
C SER A 75 10.37 7.78 -9.33
N PRO A 76 10.72 6.57 -9.78
CA PRO A 76 10.88 6.25 -11.20
C PRO A 76 9.64 6.49 -12.08
N VAL A 77 8.45 6.57 -11.47
CA VAL A 77 7.18 6.88 -12.16
C VAL A 77 6.67 8.31 -11.87
N GLY A 78 7.56 9.17 -11.37
CA GLY A 78 7.21 10.53 -10.91
C GLY A 78 6.60 10.57 -9.51
N PRO A 79 6.17 11.75 -9.04
CA PRO A 79 5.52 11.90 -7.74
C PRO A 79 4.14 11.23 -7.73
N TYR A 80 3.79 10.59 -6.61
CA TYR A 80 2.46 10.03 -6.39
C TYR A 80 2.19 9.84 -4.89
N ASP A 81 0.93 9.76 -4.53
CA ASP A 81 0.50 9.47 -3.16
C ASP A 81 0.00 8.02 -3.07
N GLU A 82 0.11 7.40 -1.90
CA GLU A 82 -0.19 5.99 -1.66
C GLU A 82 -0.89 5.81 -0.30
N LEU A 83 -1.90 4.94 -0.25
CA LEU A 83 -2.50 4.39 0.96
C LEU A 83 -2.36 2.87 0.92
N LEU A 84 -1.52 2.31 1.80
CA LEU A 84 -1.19 0.89 1.86
C LEU A 84 -1.84 0.23 3.06
N TRP A 85 -2.40 -0.96 2.83
CA TRP A 85 -2.91 -1.85 3.87
C TRP A 85 -2.22 -3.22 3.82
N ALA A 86 -1.48 -3.52 4.89
CA ALA A 86 -0.91 -4.83 5.16
C ALA A 86 -1.54 -5.38 6.46
N PRO A 87 -2.54 -6.29 6.37
CA PRO A 87 -3.29 -6.75 7.54
C PRO A 87 -2.50 -7.66 8.48
N GLY A 88 -1.35 -8.18 8.04
CA GLY A 88 -0.49 -9.03 8.84
C GLY A 88 0.18 -10.12 8.02
N VAL A 89 0.45 -11.25 8.68
CA VAL A 89 1.11 -12.40 8.07
C VAL A 89 0.11 -13.46 7.63
N PHE A 90 0.51 -14.20 6.61
CA PHE A 90 -0.22 -15.32 6.04
C PHE A 90 0.71 -16.53 5.98
N GLN A 91 0.13 -17.73 5.96
CA GLN A 91 0.85 -18.94 5.58
C GLN A 91 1.32 -18.81 4.13
N ASP A 92 2.57 -19.19 3.86
CA ASP A 92 3.12 -19.22 2.50
C ASP A 92 2.99 -20.64 1.94
N PRO A 93 2.02 -20.90 1.02
CA PRO A 93 1.72 -22.25 0.54
C PRO A 93 2.81 -22.83 -0.37
N ARG A 94 3.83 -22.04 -0.73
CA ARG A 94 4.98 -22.50 -1.54
C ARG A 94 5.98 -23.36 -0.75
N HIS A 95 5.79 -23.48 0.56
CA HIS A 95 6.68 -24.20 1.45
C HIS A 95 5.95 -25.34 2.15
N ASP A 96 6.57 -26.53 2.17
CA ASP A 96 6.04 -27.69 2.90
C ASP A 96 6.04 -27.49 4.43
N LYS A 97 6.83 -26.54 4.91
CA LYS A 97 6.92 -26.15 6.33
C LYS A 97 6.01 -24.93 6.58
N PRO A 98 5.47 -24.77 7.80
CA PRO A 98 4.62 -23.63 8.15
C PRO A 98 5.44 -22.33 8.21
N VAL A 99 5.63 -21.72 7.05
CA VAL A 99 6.33 -20.45 6.87
C VAL A 99 5.30 -19.33 6.81
N LYS A 100 5.50 -18.28 7.63
CA LYS A 100 4.64 -17.09 7.64
C LYS A 100 5.33 -15.93 6.95
N ARG A 101 4.59 -15.16 6.14
CA ARG A 101 5.08 -13.99 5.40
C ARG A 101 4.05 -12.87 5.40
N TYR A 102 4.52 -11.63 5.38
CA TYR A 102 3.63 -10.48 5.28
C TYR A 102 3.00 -10.41 3.89
N ARG A 103 1.78 -9.88 3.82
CA ARG A 103 1.09 -9.56 2.56
C ARG A 103 0.54 -8.14 2.60
N ILE A 104 0.66 -7.44 1.47
CA ILE A 104 -0.12 -6.24 1.19
C ILE A 104 -1.38 -6.72 0.48
N THR A 105 -2.56 -6.49 1.05
CA THR A 105 -3.81 -7.00 0.47
C THR A 105 -4.59 -5.94 -0.28
N ARG A 106 -4.32 -4.65 0.02
CA ARG A 106 -4.95 -3.52 -0.67
C ARG A 106 -4.03 -2.31 -0.66
N ILE A 107 -3.99 -1.60 -1.77
CA ILE A 107 -3.27 -0.33 -1.86
C ILE A 107 -3.92 0.57 -2.91
N TYR A 108 -4.01 1.84 -2.55
CA TYR A 108 -4.53 2.90 -3.41
C TYR A 108 -3.39 3.83 -3.75
N VAL A 109 -3.33 4.30 -5.00
CA VAL A 109 -2.31 5.26 -5.45
C VAL A 109 -2.90 6.33 -6.36
N SER A 110 -2.26 7.50 -6.41
CA SER A 110 -2.71 8.63 -7.23
C SER A 110 -2.18 8.64 -8.67
N SER A 111 -1.54 7.56 -9.13
CA SER A 111 -0.91 7.48 -10.45
C SER A 111 -1.12 6.12 -11.09
N LEU A 112 -1.63 6.11 -12.33
CA LEU A 112 -1.78 4.90 -13.13
C LEU A 112 -0.44 4.23 -13.48
N ASP A 113 0.63 5.00 -13.69
CA ASP A 113 1.97 4.41 -13.89
C ASP A 113 2.45 3.65 -12.64
N SER A 114 2.10 4.14 -11.44
CA SER A 114 2.35 3.42 -10.18
C SER A 114 1.49 2.16 -10.06
N VAL A 115 0.23 2.22 -10.51
CA VAL A 115 -0.64 1.03 -10.59
C VAL A 115 -0.01 -0.04 -11.46
N TYR A 116 0.25 0.29 -12.73
CA TYR A 116 0.76 -0.64 -13.73
C TYR A 116 2.09 -1.27 -13.30
N ASN A 117 3.08 -0.44 -12.96
CA ASN A 117 4.40 -0.95 -12.60
C ASN A 117 4.41 -1.68 -11.25
N GLY A 118 3.58 -1.25 -10.29
CA GLY A 118 3.41 -1.90 -9.00
C GLY A 118 2.92 -3.34 -9.12
N ARG A 119 1.88 -3.52 -9.95
CA ARG A 119 1.30 -4.82 -10.28
C ARG A 119 2.29 -5.68 -11.06
N LYS A 120 2.84 -5.16 -12.15
CA LYS A 120 3.74 -5.89 -13.04
C LYS A 120 5.02 -6.39 -12.34
N ASN A 121 5.67 -5.53 -11.57
CA ASN A 121 6.97 -5.86 -10.99
C ASN A 121 6.86 -6.75 -9.75
N TRP A 122 5.81 -6.58 -8.93
CA TRP A 122 5.76 -7.15 -7.59
C TRP A 122 4.44 -7.82 -7.21
N ASN A 123 3.48 -7.94 -8.13
CA ASN A 123 2.13 -8.43 -7.85
C ASN A 123 1.41 -7.67 -6.72
N ILE A 124 1.72 -6.39 -6.52
CA ILE A 124 1.05 -5.59 -5.50
C ILE A 124 -0.31 -5.13 -6.06
N PRO A 125 -1.44 -5.32 -5.34
CA PRO A 125 -2.77 -5.03 -5.84
C PRO A 125 -3.11 -3.53 -5.80
N LYS A 126 -2.33 -2.73 -6.53
CA LYS A 126 -2.52 -1.28 -6.65
C LYS A 126 -3.79 -0.99 -7.44
N THR A 127 -4.52 0.02 -6.98
CA THR A 127 -5.71 0.58 -7.63
C THR A 127 -5.65 2.11 -7.56
N LEU A 128 -6.27 2.78 -8.54
CA LEU A 128 -6.25 4.24 -8.62
C LEU A 128 -7.17 4.87 -7.57
N ALA A 129 -6.74 5.97 -6.94
CA ALA A 129 -7.55 6.80 -6.07
C ALA A 129 -7.11 8.26 -6.13
N ASN A 130 -7.98 9.15 -5.67
CA ASN A 130 -7.68 10.56 -5.48
C ASN A 130 -7.23 10.82 -4.04
N PHE A 131 -6.24 11.69 -3.88
CA PHE A 131 -5.70 12.06 -2.58
C PHE A 131 -5.77 13.58 -2.40
N GLU A 132 -6.28 14.03 -1.27
CA GLU A 132 -6.33 15.43 -0.88
C GLU A 132 -5.55 15.61 0.44
N PHE A 133 -4.49 16.42 0.40
CA PHE A 133 -3.71 16.79 1.58
C PHE A 133 -3.97 18.25 1.91
N VAL A 134 -4.70 18.50 2.99
CA VAL A 134 -5.08 19.85 3.39
C VAL A 134 -4.00 20.42 4.31
N PRO A 135 -3.29 21.50 3.90
CA PRO A 135 -2.21 22.08 4.69
C PRO A 135 -2.66 22.53 6.08
N SER A 136 -1.72 22.49 7.02
CA SER A 136 -1.84 22.97 8.39
C SER A 136 -0.96 24.22 8.58
N ASP A 137 -1.36 25.12 9.48
CA ASP A 137 -0.53 26.27 9.89
C ASP A 137 0.64 25.85 10.81
N SER A 138 0.62 24.60 11.31
CA SER A 138 1.73 24.02 12.05
C SER A 138 2.77 23.43 11.11
N HIS A 139 4.05 23.59 11.44
CA HIS A 139 5.11 22.80 10.80
C HIS A 139 4.89 21.30 11.01
N TYR A 140 4.31 20.90 12.15
CA TYR A 140 4.11 19.50 12.53
C TYR A 140 2.76 19.24 13.22
N PRO A 141 1.87 18.41 12.64
CA PRO A 141 1.93 17.86 11.28
C PRO A 141 1.74 18.96 10.20
N PRO A 142 2.34 18.81 9.01
CA PRO A 142 2.24 19.79 7.92
C PRO A 142 0.87 19.79 7.22
N TYR A 143 0.01 18.82 7.54
CA TYR A 143 -1.36 18.72 7.06
C TYR A 143 -2.29 18.65 8.26
N ARG A 144 -3.47 19.26 8.16
CA ARG A 144 -4.54 19.15 9.15
C ARG A 144 -5.56 18.07 8.79
N GLN A 145 -5.60 17.67 7.52
CA GLN A 145 -6.51 16.66 7.04
C GLN A 145 -5.94 15.94 5.83
N ILE A 146 -6.18 14.63 5.72
CA ILE A 146 -5.89 13.82 4.54
C ILE A 146 -7.16 13.08 4.15
N LYS A 147 -7.54 13.15 2.87
CA LYS A 147 -8.70 12.42 2.33
C LYS A 147 -8.29 11.54 1.17
N VAL A 148 -8.98 10.41 1.06
CA VAL A 148 -8.83 9.48 -0.08
C VAL A 148 -10.23 9.14 -0.61
N SER A 149 -10.42 9.29 -1.92
CA SER A 149 -11.67 9.01 -2.62
C SER A 149 -11.41 8.18 -3.89
N LEU A 150 -12.43 7.50 -4.39
CA LEU A 150 -12.35 6.81 -5.66
C LEU A 150 -12.42 7.83 -6.82
N PRO A 151 -11.81 7.53 -7.99
CA PRO A 151 -11.86 8.41 -9.15
C PRO A 151 -13.29 8.77 -9.60
N ASP A 152 -14.22 7.81 -9.51
CA ASP A 152 -15.60 7.96 -9.95
C ASP A 152 -16.48 8.74 -8.96
N SER A 153 -16.01 8.92 -7.72
CA SER A 153 -16.73 9.60 -6.66
C SER A 153 -15.80 10.50 -5.84
N PRO A 154 -15.16 11.52 -6.47
CA PRO A 154 -14.10 12.30 -5.85
C PRO A 154 -14.57 13.07 -4.60
N ASP A 155 -15.84 13.48 -4.58
CA ASP A 155 -16.46 14.22 -3.48
C ASP A 155 -16.91 13.35 -2.30
N GLN A 156 -16.75 12.02 -2.39
CA GLN A 156 -17.14 11.06 -1.37
C GLN A 156 -15.92 10.29 -0.87
N PRO A 157 -15.13 10.86 0.07
CA PRO A 157 -13.96 10.20 0.62
C PRO A 157 -14.35 8.97 1.43
N PHE A 158 -13.69 7.84 1.16
CA PHE A 158 -13.82 6.61 1.96
C PHE A 158 -12.80 6.56 3.10
N VAL A 159 -11.77 7.43 3.06
CA VAL A 159 -10.88 7.72 4.18
C VAL A 159 -10.83 9.23 4.38
N SER A 160 -11.00 9.66 5.64
CA SER A 160 -10.75 11.02 6.08
C SER A 160 -10.02 10.98 7.43
N LEU A 161 -8.80 11.52 7.47
CA LEU A 161 -7.98 11.57 8.66
C LEU A 161 -7.76 13.02 9.06
N ASP A 162 -8.25 13.39 10.24
CA ASP A 162 -7.93 14.68 10.85
C ASP A 162 -6.65 14.57 11.67
N LEU A 163 -5.72 15.48 11.40
CA LEU A 163 -4.41 15.51 12.02
C LEU A 163 -4.31 16.74 12.91
N GLN A 164 -3.96 16.53 14.18
CA GLN A 164 -3.80 17.61 15.15
C GLN A 164 -2.40 17.55 15.78
N PRO A 165 -1.75 18.69 16.02
CA PRO A 165 -0.56 18.73 16.85
C PRO A 165 -0.88 18.20 18.26
N ILE A 166 -0.08 17.25 18.76
CA ILE A 166 -0.18 16.80 20.16
C ILE A 166 0.79 17.66 20.99
N PRO A 167 0.32 18.52 21.92
CA PRO A 167 1.20 19.31 22.77
C PRO A 167 2.12 18.38 23.59
N LEU A 168 3.38 18.80 23.83
CA LEU A 168 4.47 18.06 24.51
C LEU A 168 5.10 16.84 23.79
N ILE A 169 4.45 16.18 22.82
CA ILE A 169 4.98 14.94 22.18
C ILE A 169 5.28 15.13 20.67
N SER A 170 4.86 16.25 20.08
CA SER A 170 5.02 16.58 18.66
C SER A 170 6.46 16.90 18.21
N ARG A 171 7.44 16.84 19.11
CA ARG A 171 8.88 16.96 18.79
C ARG A 171 9.56 15.63 19.11
N PRO A 172 9.95 14.83 18.12
CA PRO A 172 10.72 13.62 18.37
C PRO A 172 12.14 14.03 18.80
N LEU A 173 12.55 13.66 20.01
CA LEU A 173 13.92 13.88 20.48
C LEU A 173 14.92 12.88 19.88
N PHE A 174 14.44 11.82 19.20
CA PHE A 174 15.29 10.76 18.64
C PHE A 174 14.74 10.21 17.31
N PRO A 175 15.61 9.88 16.34
CA PRO A 175 15.20 9.22 15.09
C PRO A 175 14.62 7.83 15.37
N ILE A 176 13.52 7.48 14.70
CA ILE A 176 12.92 6.14 14.81
C ILE A 176 13.55 5.30 13.71
N SER A 177 14.48 4.41 14.06
CA SER A 177 14.97 3.42 13.10
C SER A 177 14.03 2.22 13.05
N THR A 178 13.71 1.78 11.83
CA THR A 178 13.07 0.47 11.60
C THR A 178 13.99 -0.70 11.94
N SER A 179 15.30 -0.46 12.12
CA SER A 179 16.28 -1.48 12.53
C SER A 179 16.05 -2.02 13.95
N TYR A 180 15.33 -1.30 14.81
CA TYR A 180 14.97 -1.74 16.18
C TYR A 180 13.75 -2.67 16.22
N ILE A 181 13.09 -2.91 15.09
CA ILE A 181 11.93 -3.79 15.00
C ILE A 181 12.40 -5.13 14.41
N PRO A 182 12.59 -6.20 15.21
CA PRO A 182 13.12 -7.49 14.76
C PRO A 182 12.04 -8.30 14.03
N MET A 183 11.51 -7.76 12.93
CA MET A 183 10.53 -8.43 12.08
C MET A 183 11.14 -8.76 10.72
N ASN A 184 10.94 -9.99 10.26
CA ASN A 184 11.17 -10.31 8.86
C ASN A 184 10.02 -9.69 8.04
N LEU A 185 10.27 -8.50 7.49
CA LEU A 185 9.33 -7.75 6.64
C LEU A 185 9.35 -8.22 5.17
N GLU A 186 9.90 -9.42 4.91
CA GLU A 186 9.73 -10.05 3.60
C GLU A 186 8.24 -10.20 3.31
N THR A 187 7.81 -9.46 2.29
CA THR A 187 6.45 -9.44 1.81
C THR A 187 6.37 -10.36 0.60
N VAL A 188 5.43 -11.29 0.63
CA VAL A 188 5.25 -12.28 -0.43
C VAL A 188 3.90 -12.08 -1.06
N MET A 189 3.86 -11.99 -2.38
CA MET A 189 2.67 -11.63 -3.13
C MET A 189 2.31 -12.79 -4.07
N PRO A 190 1.09 -13.38 -3.94
CA PRO A 190 0.60 -14.35 -4.90
C PRO A 190 0.34 -13.71 -6.27
N PRO A 191 0.07 -14.53 -7.30
CA PRO A 191 -0.42 -14.03 -8.58
C PRO A 191 -1.66 -13.16 -8.41
N ILE A 192 -1.69 -12.03 -9.12
CA ILE A 192 -2.82 -11.09 -9.14
C ILE A 192 -3.61 -11.22 -10.46
N PRO A 193 -4.94 -11.03 -10.41
CA PRO A 193 -5.79 -11.02 -11.60
C PRO A 193 -5.51 -9.81 -12.52
N GLU A 194 -5.86 -9.96 -13.79
CA GLU A 194 -5.89 -8.89 -14.79
C GLU A 194 -7.33 -8.35 -14.95
N SER A 195 -7.48 -7.04 -15.12
CA SER A 195 -8.74 -6.43 -15.55
C SER A 195 -8.91 -6.50 -17.07
N ASN A 196 -10.15 -6.66 -17.55
CA ASN A 196 -10.44 -6.58 -18.99
C ASN A 196 -9.95 -5.27 -19.63
N ASP A 197 -10.00 -4.18 -18.87
CA ASP A 197 -9.62 -2.83 -19.30
C ASP A 197 -8.25 -2.40 -18.75
N TRP A 198 -7.34 -3.37 -18.52
CA TRP A 198 -6.03 -3.08 -17.91
C TRP A 198 -5.22 -2.03 -18.66
N ARG A 199 -5.43 -1.90 -19.98
CA ARG A 199 -4.77 -0.88 -20.81
C ARG A 199 -5.20 0.55 -20.48
N GLU A 200 -6.33 0.71 -19.81
CA GLU A 200 -6.87 2.00 -19.40
C GLU A 200 -6.63 2.24 -17.91
N ASN A 201 -6.90 1.23 -17.07
CA ASN A 201 -6.84 1.35 -15.61
C ASN A 201 -5.52 0.87 -14.97
N GLY A 202 -4.60 0.31 -15.76
CA GLY A 202 -3.29 -0.17 -15.30
C GLY A 202 -3.34 -1.50 -14.54
N LEU A 203 -4.51 -2.12 -14.38
CA LEU A 203 -4.71 -3.34 -13.58
C LEU A 203 -4.25 -4.62 -14.30
N VAL A 204 -2.98 -4.65 -14.70
CA VAL A 204 -2.33 -5.80 -15.34
C VAL A 204 -2.22 -6.98 -14.36
N GLY A 205 -2.37 -8.20 -14.88
CA GLY A 205 -2.21 -9.42 -14.10
C GLY A 205 -0.77 -9.88 -13.98
N SER A 206 -0.55 -10.95 -13.21
CA SER A 206 0.75 -11.60 -13.10
C SER A 206 1.10 -12.40 -14.36
N GLU A 207 2.35 -12.29 -14.78
CA GLU A 207 2.90 -13.17 -15.83
C GLU A 207 3.09 -14.59 -15.27
N ASN A 208 2.68 -15.60 -16.04
CA ASN A 208 2.88 -17.04 -15.76
C ASN A 208 2.42 -17.53 -14.38
N ASN A 209 1.47 -16.84 -13.72
CA ASN A 209 1.06 -17.15 -12.35
C ASN A 209 2.24 -17.24 -11.36
N GLU A 210 3.27 -16.40 -11.55
CA GLU A 210 4.41 -16.37 -10.65
C GLU A 210 4.11 -15.63 -9.36
N TRP A 211 4.66 -16.14 -8.25
CA TRP A 211 4.71 -15.43 -6.98
C TRP A 211 5.88 -14.44 -6.97
N ARG A 212 5.70 -13.30 -6.30
CA ARG A 212 6.76 -12.28 -6.13
C ARG A 212 7.10 -12.11 -4.66
N SER A 213 8.39 -11.87 -4.37
CA SER A 213 8.87 -11.58 -3.01
C SER A 213 9.56 -10.23 -3.00
N ILE A 214 9.24 -9.42 -1.99
CA ILE A 214 9.81 -8.09 -1.77
C ILE A 214 10.51 -8.12 -0.44
N LYS A 215 11.82 -7.84 -0.46
CA LYS A 215 12.58 -7.56 0.75
C LYS A 215 12.64 -6.06 0.91
N VAL A 216 11.93 -5.54 1.90
CA VAL A 216 12.05 -4.13 2.29
C VAL A 216 13.49 -3.90 2.72
N GLN A 217 14.25 -3.13 1.95
CA GLN A 217 15.57 -2.68 2.37
C GLN A 217 15.39 -1.86 3.65
N ARG A 218 16.20 -2.17 4.67
CA ARG A 218 16.11 -1.47 5.97
C ARG A 218 16.41 0.01 5.74
N TYR A 219 15.47 0.87 6.10
CA TYR A 219 15.70 2.31 6.09
C TYR A 219 16.26 2.72 7.44
N ASP A 220 17.56 2.96 7.47
CA ASP A 220 18.21 3.67 8.57
C ASP A 220 17.92 5.17 8.38
N ASN A 221 17.44 5.83 9.45
CA ASN A 221 17.12 7.28 9.48
C ASN A 221 15.81 7.71 8.77
N LEU A 222 14.70 7.01 9.00
CA LEU A 222 13.39 7.60 8.73
C LEU A 222 13.25 8.89 9.55
N GLN A 223 13.06 10.02 8.87
CA GLN A 223 12.68 11.26 9.53
C GLN A 223 11.30 11.03 10.20
N PRO A 224 11.19 11.21 11.52
CA PRO A 224 10.06 10.71 12.30
C PRO A 224 8.77 11.49 12.05
N TRP A 225 7.70 10.87 11.51
CA TRP A 225 6.32 11.35 11.67
C TRP A 225 5.39 10.16 12.00
N ARG A 226 4.89 10.10 13.25
CA ARG A 226 4.17 8.95 13.83
C ARG A 226 2.64 9.09 13.79
N VAL A 227 1.99 7.95 13.54
CA VAL A 227 0.73 7.42 14.12
C VAL A 227 -0.30 8.46 14.56
N CYS A 228 -1.27 8.74 13.68
CA CYS A 228 -2.58 9.18 14.14
C CYS A 228 -3.39 7.95 14.55
N LEU A 229 -3.68 7.83 15.84
CA LEU A 229 -4.75 6.93 16.30
C LEU A 229 -6.07 7.64 15.99
N PRO A 230 -6.97 7.06 15.16
CA PRO A 230 -8.32 7.57 15.09
C PRO A 230 -8.93 7.45 16.49
N LYS A 231 -9.45 8.55 17.03
CA LYS A 231 -10.38 8.45 18.16
C LYS A 231 -11.66 7.80 17.62
N ARG A 232 -12.17 6.83 18.39
CA ARG A 232 -13.50 6.24 18.18
C ARG A 232 -14.57 7.31 18.13
#